data_AF-A0A2T2XGL0-F1
#
_entry.id   AF-A0A2T2XGL0-F1
#
_cell.length_a   1.000
_cell.length_b   1.000
_cell.length_c   1.000
_cell.angle_alpha   90.00
_cell.angle_beta   90.00
_cell.angle_gamma   90.00
#
_symmetry.space_group_name_H-M   'P 1'
#
loop_
_entity.id
_entity.type
_entity.pdbx_description
1 polymer ?
#
loop_
_entity_poly.entity_id
_entity_poly.type
_entity_poly.pdbx_seq_one_letter_code
_entity_poly.pdbx_strand_id
1 'polypeptide(L)'
;MDTHTPPWSNDSVDDAISAIVTDNDPSTREFEHRLTTIATHLTLNDVNALEERLLKESASPTMRYILFYLLHIYYRRTHNYAPLKSLMDRYSQEFQQQPSFPHLLSLFYRQTDSVQANEQALEEAQLASQNCPRHAGVLNNFAEIVATLGERDQEISSHTLEEAMTAIQEAIVLDRSYPKFYCTKGRLMALSGDYDAARSLIQQAINLEDATESDYAVRLGDYQSYLLAVLIMKFKRDLHAEVTQAHQDIASHRHSIDETLTKQQAALDSTLSSAQSSNLQFLGFFTALLSFVVGSTQILSHEPLAVAEHLIMTLGGVMLMVLVGFTMVMRPAGQSWPKSYWAGLAVGVMLTLGGLVH
;
A
#
# COMPACT_ATOMS: atom_id res chain seq x y z
N MET A 1 -49.86 11.52 -17.85
CA MET A 1 -51.10 10.73 -17.97
C MET A 1 -50.80 9.63 -18.95
N ASP A 2 -50.40 8.49 -18.39
CA ASP A 2 -50.47 7.12 -18.91
C ASP A 2 -49.68 6.28 -17.89
N THR A 3 -50.34 6.05 -16.75
CA THR A 3 -49.88 5.07 -15.78
C THR A 3 -50.09 3.71 -16.42
N HIS A 4 -49.03 3.12 -16.96
CA HIS A 4 -49.01 1.70 -17.28
C HIS A 4 -49.25 0.92 -15.99
N THR A 5 -50.52 0.65 -15.68
CA THR A 5 -50.90 -0.40 -14.72
C THR A 5 -50.39 -1.72 -15.29
N PRO A 6 -49.59 -2.49 -14.52
CA PRO A 6 -49.16 -3.81 -14.96
C PRO A 6 -50.38 -4.68 -15.30
N PRO A 7 -50.26 -5.63 -16.24
CA PRO A 7 -51.39 -6.38 -16.82
C PRO A 7 -52.19 -7.26 -15.84
N TRP A 8 -51.85 -7.25 -14.56
CA TRP A 8 -52.40 -8.08 -13.48
C TRP A 8 -53.02 -7.23 -12.36
N SER A 9 -53.26 -5.93 -12.56
CA SER A 9 -53.87 -5.05 -11.54
C SER A 9 -55.31 -5.42 -11.15
N ASN A 10 -55.88 -6.48 -11.74
CA ASN A 10 -57.20 -7.04 -11.46
C ASN A 10 -57.16 -8.50 -10.96
N ASP A 11 -55.97 -9.12 -10.90
CA ASP A 11 -55.81 -10.49 -10.41
C ASP A 11 -55.58 -10.46 -8.91
N SER A 12 -56.23 -11.36 -8.16
CA SER A 12 -55.97 -11.46 -6.72
C SER A 12 -54.51 -11.88 -6.49
N VAL A 13 -53.92 -11.52 -5.34
CA VAL A 13 -52.58 -11.99 -4.94
C VAL A 13 -52.46 -13.51 -5.07
N ASP A 14 -53.57 -14.22 -4.83
CA ASP A 14 -53.66 -15.67 -4.98
C ASP A 14 -53.56 -16.15 -6.43
N ASP A 15 -54.13 -15.43 -7.39
CA ASP A 15 -54.05 -15.76 -8.82
C ASP A 15 -52.62 -15.54 -9.33
N ALA A 16 -51.97 -14.44 -8.90
CA ALA A 16 -50.57 -14.15 -9.23
C ALA A 16 -49.61 -15.21 -8.69
N ILE A 17 -49.81 -15.65 -7.43
CA ILE A 17 -49.02 -16.73 -6.82
C ILE A 17 -49.30 -18.07 -7.52
N SER A 18 -50.55 -18.36 -7.88
CA SER A 18 -50.92 -19.61 -8.55
C SER A 18 -50.34 -19.70 -9.97
N ALA A 19 -50.28 -18.57 -10.68
CA ALA A 19 -49.62 -18.48 -11.99
C ALA A 19 -48.09 -18.71 -11.89
N ILE A 20 -47.49 -18.45 -10.74
CA ILE A 20 -46.08 -18.74 -10.48
C ILE A 20 -45.91 -20.27 -10.43
N VAL A 21 -46.68 -21.00 -9.61
CA VAL A 21 -46.55 -22.46 -9.37
C VAL A 21 -46.34 -23.35 -10.61
N THR A 22 -46.90 -22.96 -11.76
CA THR A 22 -46.89 -23.79 -12.99
C THR A 22 -45.59 -23.70 -13.82
N ASP A 23 -44.73 -22.70 -13.60
CA ASP A 23 -43.50 -22.48 -14.38
C ASP A 23 -42.38 -21.88 -13.50
N ASN A 24 -41.85 -22.69 -12.57
CA ASN A 24 -40.99 -22.23 -11.49
C ASN A 24 -39.74 -23.07 -11.29
N ASP A 25 -38.64 -22.59 -11.86
CA ASP A 25 -37.33 -22.90 -11.36
C ASP A 25 -36.87 -21.78 -10.42
N PRO A 26 -36.78 -22.01 -9.11
CA PRO A 26 -36.34 -21.00 -8.16
C PRO A 26 -34.90 -20.50 -8.38
N SER A 27 -34.10 -21.22 -9.18
CA SER A 27 -32.75 -20.79 -9.56
C SER A 27 -32.74 -19.69 -10.63
N THR A 28 -33.90 -19.29 -11.17
CA THR A 28 -33.99 -18.35 -12.29
C THR A 28 -34.28 -16.92 -11.85
N ARG A 29 -33.75 -15.96 -12.62
CA ARG A 29 -34.00 -14.53 -12.41
C ARG A 29 -35.48 -14.15 -12.60
N GLU A 30 -36.15 -14.81 -13.54
CA GLU A 30 -37.57 -14.56 -13.82
C GLU A 30 -38.44 -14.89 -12.60
N PHE A 31 -38.15 -16.01 -11.93
CA PHE A 31 -38.82 -16.39 -10.69
C PHE A 31 -38.69 -15.31 -9.61
N GLU A 32 -37.47 -14.85 -9.31
CA GLU A 32 -37.26 -13.79 -8.32
C GLU A 32 -37.92 -12.47 -8.74
N HIS A 33 -37.86 -12.12 -10.02
CA HIS A 33 -38.42 -10.86 -10.54
C HIS A 33 -39.95 -10.82 -10.37
N ARG A 34 -40.64 -11.93 -10.69
CA ARG A 34 -42.09 -12.07 -10.50
C ARG A 34 -42.47 -11.93 -9.02
N LEU A 35 -41.74 -12.60 -8.13
CA LEU A 35 -41.99 -12.47 -6.68
C LEU A 35 -41.70 -11.07 -6.15
N THR A 36 -40.63 -10.43 -6.64
CA THR A 36 -40.28 -9.06 -6.26
C THR A 36 -41.38 -8.09 -6.68
N THR A 37 -41.92 -8.29 -7.87
CA THR A 37 -43.05 -7.53 -8.40
C THR A 37 -44.31 -7.73 -7.54
N ILE A 38 -44.61 -8.95 -7.08
CA ILE A 38 -45.75 -9.14 -6.15
C ILE A 38 -45.47 -8.44 -4.81
N ALA A 39 -44.27 -8.60 -4.26
CA ALA A 39 -43.89 -8.06 -2.97
C ALA A 39 -44.00 -6.53 -2.87
N THR A 40 -43.83 -5.79 -3.97
CA THR A 40 -43.97 -4.32 -3.96
C THR A 40 -45.40 -3.83 -3.80
N HIS A 41 -46.40 -4.69 -4.01
CA HIS A 41 -47.81 -4.33 -3.92
C HIS A 41 -48.56 -5.01 -2.76
N LEU A 42 -47.88 -5.82 -1.95
CA LEU A 42 -48.50 -6.46 -0.79
C LEU A 42 -48.89 -5.43 0.28
N THR A 43 -50.12 -5.57 0.80
CA THR A 43 -50.57 -4.87 2.00
C THR A 43 -50.25 -5.68 3.26
N LEU A 44 -50.34 -5.06 4.44
CA LEU A 44 -50.16 -5.77 5.71
C LEU A 44 -51.17 -6.91 5.90
N ASN A 45 -52.40 -6.75 5.39
CA ASN A 45 -53.42 -7.79 5.44
C ASN A 45 -53.04 -8.99 4.56
N ASP A 46 -52.50 -8.73 3.37
CA ASP A 46 -52.03 -9.80 2.47
C ASP A 46 -50.89 -10.57 3.14
N VAL A 47 -49.93 -9.87 3.74
CA VAL A 47 -48.79 -10.48 4.45
C VAL A 47 -49.26 -11.39 5.58
N ASN A 48 -50.18 -10.92 6.42
CA ASN A 48 -50.74 -11.73 7.51
C ASN A 48 -51.45 -13.00 6.97
N ALA A 49 -52.19 -12.88 5.86
CA ALA A 49 -52.85 -14.02 5.23
C ALA A 49 -51.84 -15.02 4.63
N LEU A 50 -50.75 -14.52 4.02
CA LEU A 50 -49.68 -15.35 3.48
C LEU A 50 -48.89 -16.08 4.58
N GLU A 51 -48.65 -15.42 5.72
CA GLU A 51 -48.04 -16.07 6.90
C GLU A 51 -48.94 -17.17 7.46
N GLU A 52 -50.24 -16.91 7.60
CA GLU A 52 -51.20 -17.91 8.05
C GLU A 52 -51.25 -19.10 7.08
N ARG A 53 -51.18 -18.84 5.77
CA ARG A 53 -51.14 -19.87 4.74
C ARG A 53 -49.86 -20.70 4.77
N LEU A 54 -48.71 -20.09 5.02
CA LEU A 54 -47.42 -20.79 5.18
C LEU A 54 -47.40 -21.63 6.46
N LEU A 55 -48.06 -21.17 7.53
CA LEU A 55 -48.23 -21.90 8.78
C LEU A 55 -49.11 -23.15 8.63
N LYS A 56 -50.14 -23.09 7.77
CA LYS A 56 -51.01 -24.24 7.51
C LYS A 56 -50.24 -25.33 6.76
N GLU A 57 -50.12 -26.51 7.38
CA GLU A 57 -49.35 -27.66 6.89
C GLU A 57 -49.85 -28.26 5.56
N SER A 58 -50.97 -27.79 5.00
CA SER A 58 -51.63 -28.38 3.83
C SER A 58 -51.19 -27.83 2.47
N ALA A 59 -50.29 -26.84 2.41
CA ALA A 59 -49.75 -26.35 1.14
C ALA A 59 -48.66 -27.28 0.57
N SER A 60 -48.58 -27.44 -0.76
CA SER A 60 -47.52 -28.22 -1.40
C SER A 60 -46.13 -27.65 -1.09
N PRO A 61 -45.05 -28.45 -1.05
CA PRO A 61 -43.70 -27.96 -0.76
C PRO A 61 -43.26 -26.78 -1.65
N THR A 62 -43.61 -26.84 -2.94
CA THR A 62 -43.36 -25.74 -3.90
C THR A 62 -44.10 -24.47 -3.53
N MET A 63 -45.39 -24.56 -3.18
CA MET A 63 -46.18 -23.41 -2.74
C MET A 63 -45.61 -22.81 -1.46
N ARG A 64 -45.23 -23.66 -0.49
CA ARG A 64 -44.63 -23.20 0.77
C ARG A 64 -43.33 -22.44 0.52
N TYR A 65 -42.47 -22.92 -0.37
CA TYR A 65 -41.24 -22.21 -0.72
C TYR A 65 -41.51 -20.87 -1.42
N ILE A 66 -42.49 -20.79 -2.32
CA ILE A 66 -42.91 -19.53 -2.96
C ILE A 66 -43.35 -18.51 -1.92
N LEU A 67 -44.21 -18.92 -0.98
CA LEU A 67 -44.70 -18.06 0.10
C LEU A 67 -43.56 -17.59 1.00
N PHE A 68 -42.67 -18.51 1.38
CA PHE A 68 -41.47 -18.20 2.15
C PHE A 68 -40.57 -17.17 1.44
N TYR A 69 -40.27 -17.38 0.16
CA TYR A 69 -39.44 -16.48 -0.64
C TYR A 69 -40.10 -15.10 -0.77
N LEU A 70 -41.42 -15.07 -1.05
CA LEU A 70 -42.18 -13.83 -1.18
C LEU A 70 -42.15 -13.02 0.12
N LEU A 71 -42.41 -13.66 1.26
CA LEU A 71 -42.34 -13.04 2.59
C LEU A 71 -40.92 -12.57 2.92
N HIS A 72 -39.90 -13.34 2.54
CA HIS A 72 -38.50 -12.93 2.69
C HIS A 72 -38.20 -11.64 1.92
N ILE A 73 -38.61 -11.55 0.64
CA ILE A 73 -38.43 -10.32 -0.15
C ILE A 73 -39.16 -9.15 0.52
N TYR A 74 -40.42 -9.35 0.91
CA TYR A 74 -41.24 -8.31 1.53
C TYR A 74 -40.59 -7.77 2.80
N TYR A 75 -40.20 -8.64 3.74
CA TYR A 75 -39.59 -8.22 5.00
C TYR A 75 -38.24 -7.53 4.82
N ARG A 76 -37.41 -8.00 3.88
CA ARG A 76 -36.15 -7.33 3.54
C ARG A 76 -36.39 -5.94 2.98
N ARG A 77 -37.32 -5.78 2.02
CA ARG A 77 -37.61 -4.49 1.37
C ARG A 77 -38.22 -3.46 2.33
N THR A 78 -39.05 -3.92 3.26
CA THR A 78 -39.66 -3.09 4.30
C THR A 78 -38.77 -2.89 5.52
N HIS A 79 -37.54 -3.41 5.50
CA HIS A 79 -36.55 -3.33 6.59
C HIS A 79 -37.09 -3.90 7.93
N ASN A 80 -38.01 -4.86 7.87
CA ASN A 80 -38.63 -5.45 9.04
C ASN A 80 -37.88 -6.74 9.44
N TYR A 81 -36.77 -6.58 10.15
CA TYR A 81 -35.83 -7.66 10.40
C TYR A 81 -36.25 -8.67 11.47
N ALA A 82 -37.11 -8.28 12.41
CA ALA A 82 -37.57 -9.21 13.46
C ALA A 82 -38.48 -10.34 12.91
N PRO A 83 -39.49 -10.04 12.06
CA PRO A 83 -40.23 -11.06 11.32
C PRO A 83 -39.35 -11.84 10.34
N LEU A 84 -38.42 -11.17 9.65
CA LEU A 84 -37.49 -11.86 8.75
C LEU A 84 -36.66 -12.92 9.50
N LYS A 85 -36.11 -12.56 10.67
CA LYS A 85 -35.37 -13.50 11.51
C LYS A 85 -36.27 -14.67 11.95
N SER A 86 -37.50 -14.39 12.38
CA SER A 86 -38.45 -15.42 12.80
C SER A 86 -38.82 -16.38 11.65
N LEU A 87 -38.95 -15.84 10.44
CA LEU A 87 -39.17 -16.61 9.21
C LEU A 87 -37.97 -17.52 8.91
N MET A 88 -36.75 -16.98 8.97
CA MET A 88 -35.52 -17.75 8.74
C MET A 88 -35.34 -18.84 9.80
N ASP A 89 -35.45 -18.51 11.08
CA ASP A 89 -35.27 -19.46 12.20
C ASP A 89 -36.25 -20.65 12.09
N ARG A 90 -37.48 -20.41 11.62
CA ARG A 90 -38.53 -21.45 11.53
C ARG A 90 -38.36 -22.36 10.32
N TYR A 91 -38.02 -21.81 9.16
CA TYR A 91 -38.12 -22.54 7.89
C TYR A 91 -36.78 -22.90 7.24
N SER A 92 -35.64 -22.49 7.83
CA SER A 92 -34.33 -22.77 7.23
C SER A 92 -34.08 -24.26 7.00
N GLN A 93 -34.42 -25.11 7.98
CA GLN A 93 -34.25 -26.57 7.84
C GLN A 93 -35.15 -27.17 6.75
N GLU A 94 -36.34 -26.61 6.55
CA GLU A 94 -37.29 -27.10 5.54
C GLU A 94 -36.78 -26.81 4.12
N PHE A 95 -36.20 -25.64 3.89
CA PHE A 95 -35.84 -25.16 2.56
C PHE A 95 -34.35 -25.21 2.22
N GLN A 96 -33.50 -25.74 3.10
CA GLN A 96 -32.05 -25.82 2.91
C GLN A 96 -31.60 -26.51 1.60
N GLN A 97 -32.45 -27.37 1.02
CA GLN A 97 -32.15 -28.09 -0.23
C GLN A 97 -32.59 -27.33 -1.49
N GLN A 98 -33.24 -26.17 -1.36
CA GLN A 98 -33.68 -25.37 -2.50
C GLN A 98 -32.49 -24.61 -3.12
N PRO A 99 -32.30 -24.62 -4.45
CA PRO A 99 -31.12 -24.03 -5.10
C PRO A 99 -30.88 -22.55 -4.76
N SER A 100 -31.94 -21.76 -4.66
CA SER A 100 -31.91 -20.33 -4.34
C SER A 100 -31.92 -20.02 -2.85
N PHE A 101 -32.01 -21.02 -1.97
CA PHE A 101 -32.04 -20.77 -0.52
C PHE A 101 -30.75 -20.14 0.03
N PRO A 102 -29.54 -20.58 -0.38
CA PRO A 102 -28.29 -19.88 -0.02
C PRO A 102 -28.29 -18.40 -0.39
N HIS A 103 -28.96 -18.02 -1.50
CA HIS A 103 -29.10 -16.60 -1.86
C HIS A 103 -29.87 -15.83 -0.78
N LEU A 104 -30.99 -16.37 -0.29
CA LEU A 104 -31.78 -15.77 0.78
C LEU A 104 -31.00 -15.68 2.09
N LEU A 105 -30.26 -16.73 2.45
CA LEU A 105 -29.38 -16.72 3.62
C LEU A 105 -28.32 -15.62 3.53
N SER A 106 -27.63 -15.50 2.40
CA SER A 106 -26.61 -14.46 2.22
C SER A 106 -27.18 -13.05 2.37
N LEU A 107 -28.39 -12.82 1.84
CA LEU A 107 -29.10 -11.54 1.95
C LEU A 107 -29.53 -11.21 3.38
N PHE A 108 -29.91 -12.24 4.15
CA PHE A 108 -30.24 -12.14 5.56
C PHE A 108 -29.01 -11.85 6.42
N TYR A 109 -27.95 -12.64 6.28
CA TYR A 109 -26.71 -12.47 7.06
C TYR A 109 -26.07 -11.11 6.82
N ARG A 110 -26.12 -10.60 5.59
CA ARG A 110 -25.63 -9.25 5.25
C ARG A 110 -26.30 -8.12 6.04
N GLN A 111 -27.49 -8.32 6.59
CA GLN A 111 -28.16 -7.32 7.44
C GLN A 111 -27.59 -7.26 8.86
N THR A 112 -26.80 -8.27 9.25
CA THR A 112 -26.22 -8.39 10.58
C THR A 112 -24.76 -7.96 10.53
N ASP A 113 -24.42 -6.92 11.26
CA ASP A 113 -23.06 -6.38 11.27
C ASP A 113 -22.18 -7.10 12.31
N SER A 114 -21.84 -8.37 12.03
CA SER A 114 -20.92 -9.17 12.84
C SER A 114 -19.94 -9.93 11.96
N VAL A 115 -18.75 -10.23 12.49
CA VAL A 115 -17.72 -10.98 11.74
C VAL A 115 -18.25 -12.35 11.31
N GLN A 116 -18.89 -13.07 12.22
CA GLN A 116 -19.50 -14.37 11.93
C GLN A 116 -20.59 -14.26 10.84
N ALA A 117 -21.44 -13.23 10.90
CA ALA A 117 -22.46 -13.04 9.88
C ALA A 117 -21.84 -12.69 8.50
N ASN A 118 -20.73 -11.95 8.47
CA ASN A 118 -20.02 -11.64 7.23
C ASN A 118 -19.42 -12.91 6.58
N GLU A 119 -18.81 -13.79 7.37
CA GLU A 119 -18.30 -15.09 6.90
C GLU A 119 -19.44 -15.94 6.33
N GLN A 120 -20.55 -16.06 7.08
CA GLN A 120 -21.73 -16.80 6.62
C GLN A 120 -22.35 -16.18 5.37
N ALA A 121 -22.42 -14.85 5.28
CA ALA A 121 -22.94 -14.17 4.09
C ALA A 121 -22.10 -14.50 2.86
N LEU A 122 -20.76 -14.53 2.99
CA LEU A 122 -19.85 -14.85 1.90
C LEU A 122 -19.98 -16.30 1.46
N GLU A 123 -19.94 -17.25 2.39
CA GLU A 123 -20.08 -18.69 2.10
C GLU A 123 -21.39 -18.99 1.37
N GLU A 124 -22.51 -18.47 1.89
CA GLU A 124 -23.84 -18.68 1.31
C GLU A 124 -23.99 -17.99 -0.05
N ALA A 125 -23.38 -16.82 -0.24
CA ALA A 125 -23.41 -16.14 -1.53
C ALA A 125 -22.58 -16.87 -2.59
N GLN A 126 -21.42 -17.41 -2.21
CA GLN A 126 -20.61 -18.23 -3.10
C GLN A 126 -21.35 -19.51 -3.49
N LEU A 127 -21.94 -20.22 -2.52
CA LEU A 127 -22.77 -21.39 -2.78
C LEU A 127 -23.98 -21.06 -3.67
N ALA A 128 -24.65 -19.93 -3.41
CA ALA A 128 -25.76 -19.47 -4.25
C ALA A 128 -25.32 -19.25 -5.71
N SER A 129 -24.16 -18.64 -5.93
CA SER A 129 -23.62 -18.38 -7.27
C SER A 129 -23.35 -19.68 -8.04
N GLN A 130 -22.92 -20.73 -7.34
CA GLN A 130 -22.69 -22.06 -7.92
C GLN A 130 -24.00 -22.79 -8.22
N ASN A 131 -25.00 -22.66 -7.33
CA ASN A 131 -26.31 -23.27 -7.51
C ASN A 131 -27.15 -22.58 -8.59
N CYS A 132 -26.96 -21.28 -8.77
CA CYS A 132 -27.74 -20.43 -9.69
C CYS A 132 -26.82 -19.65 -10.66
N PRO A 133 -25.99 -20.33 -11.50
CA PRO A 133 -24.92 -19.69 -12.27
C PRO A 133 -25.42 -18.78 -13.40
N ARG A 134 -26.71 -18.85 -13.75
CA ARG A 134 -27.33 -17.99 -14.77
C ARG A 134 -28.25 -16.94 -14.17
N HIS A 135 -28.14 -16.70 -12.87
CA HIS A 135 -28.97 -15.76 -12.16
C HIS A 135 -28.20 -14.47 -11.86
N ALA A 136 -28.39 -13.44 -12.69
CA ALA A 136 -27.65 -12.17 -12.59
C ALA A 136 -27.72 -11.51 -11.19
N GLY A 137 -28.89 -11.53 -10.53
CA GLY A 137 -29.05 -11.03 -9.16
C GLY A 137 -28.20 -11.76 -8.10
N VAL A 138 -28.15 -13.10 -8.17
CA VAL A 138 -27.34 -13.95 -7.28
C VAL A 138 -25.84 -13.72 -7.52
N LEU A 139 -25.41 -13.71 -8.78
CA LEU A 139 -24.03 -13.44 -9.16
C LEU A 139 -23.56 -12.06 -8.68
N ASN A 140 -24.37 -11.03 -8.88
CA ASN A 140 -24.06 -9.70 -8.35
C ASN A 140 -24.04 -9.68 -6.82
N ASN A 141 -24.94 -10.40 -6.14
CA ASN A 141 -24.96 -10.43 -4.68
C ASN A 141 -23.67 -11.01 -4.10
N PHE A 142 -23.13 -12.09 -4.68
CA PHE A 142 -21.81 -12.60 -4.32
C PHE A 142 -20.71 -11.55 -4.52
N ALA A 143 -20.67 -10.94 -5.70
CA ALA A 143 -19.70 -9.90 -6.02
C ALA A 143 -19.80 -8.66 -5.08
N GLU A 144 -21.01 -8.28 -4.72
CA GLU A 144 -21.31 -7.15 -3.83
C GLU A 144 -20.89 -7.43 -2.38
N ILE A 145 -21.06 -8.67 -1.90
CA ILE A 145 -20.57 -9.08 -0.58
C ILE A 145 -19.04 -9.02 -0.56
N VAL A 146 -18.37 -9.62 -1.54
CA VAL A 146 -16.90 -9.57 -1.65
C VAL A 146 -16.38 -8.13 -1.67
N ALA A 147 -17.00 -7.25 -2.46
CA ALA A 147 -16.66 -5.84 -2.49
C ALA A 147 -16.81 -5.18 -1.10
N THR A 148 -17.94 -5.43 -0.43
CA THR A 148 -18.25 -4.83 0.87
C THR A 148 -17.29 -5.29 1.97
N LEU A 149 -16.90 -6.57 1.97
CA LEU A 149 -15.95 -7.09 2.95
C LEU A 149 -14.53 -6.56 2.69
N GLY A 150 -14.09 -6.52 1.43
CA GLY A 150 -12.78 -5.95 1.09
C GLY A 150 -12.65 -4.45 1.39
N GLU A 151 -13.73 -3.68 1.21
CA GLU A 151 -13.78 -2.27 1.59
C GLU A 151 -13.72 -2.03 3.11
N ARG A 152 -14.05 -3.05 3.90
CA ARG A 152 -13.97 -3.02 5.38
C ARG A 152 -12.63 -3.57 5.90
N ASP A 153 -11.62 -3.63 5.04
CA ASP A 153 -10.29 -4.19 5.34
C ASP A 153 -10.34 -5.65 5.86
N GLN A 154 -11.41 -6.40 5.55
CA GLN A 154 -11.42 -7.84 5.80
C GLN A 154 -10.56 -8.57 4.76
N GLU A 155 -9.85 -9.61 5.20
CA GLU A 155 -8.97 -10.37 4.32
C GLU A 155 -9.80 -11.18 3.31
N ILE A 156 -9.70 -10.82 2.04
CA ILE A 156 -10.31 -11.54 0.92
C ILE A 156 -9.19 -12.19 0.12
N SER A 157 -9.28 -13.51 -0.06
CA SER A 157 -8.30 -14.23 -0.86
C SER A 157 -8.33 -13.74 -2.32
N SER A 158 -7.18 -13.71 -2.99
CA SER A 158 -7.11 -13.35 -4.42
C SER A 158 -8.02 -14.24 -5.27
N HIS A 159 -8.14 -15.52 -4.92
CA HIS A 159 -9.03 -16.45 -5.60
C HIS A 159 -10.50 -16.04 -5.48
N THR A 160 -10.98 -15.71 -4.27
CA THR A 160 -12.35 -15.24 -4.04
C THR A 160 -12.63 -13.94 -4.79
N LEU A 161 -11.66 -13.02 -4.86
CA LEU A 161 -11.77 -11.78 -5.62
C LEU A 161 -11.90 -12.05 -7.13
N GLU A 162 -11.13 -13.00 -7.67
CA GLU A 162 -11.23 -13.43 -9.08
C GLU A 162 -12.56 -14.12 -9.41
N GLU A 163 -13.08 -14.95 -8.51
CA GLU A 163 -14.40 -15.57 -8.65
C GLU A 163 -15.51 -14.51 -8.67
N ALA A 164 -15.46 -13.54 -7.75
CA ALA A 164 -16.41 -12.42 -7.71
C ALA A 164 -16.34 -11.57 -8.98
N MET A 165 -15.13 -11.34 -9.52
CA MET A 165 -14.91 -10.66 -10.79
C MET A 165 -15.52 -11.42 -11.98
N THR A 166 -15.43 -12.75 -11.96
CA THR A 166 -16.05 -13.60 -12.99
C THR A 166 -17.58 -13.55 -12.87
N ALA A 167 -18.11 -13.70 -11.67
CA ALA A 167 -19.55 -13.65 -11.41
C ALA A 167 -20.18 -12.32 -11.84
N ILE A 168 -19.57 -11.17 -11.50
CA ILE A 168 -20.11 -9.88 -11.92
C ILE A 168 -20.01 -9.68 -13.43
N GLN A 169 -18.96 -10.22 -14.07
CA GLN A 169 -18.82 -10.17 -15.52
C GLN A 169 -19.92 -10.99 -16.22
N GLU A 170 -20.27 -12.15 -15.68
CA GLU A 170 -21.40 -12.96 -16.15
C GLU A 170 -22.75 -12.26 -15.92
N ALA A 171 -22.95 -11.63 -14.75
CA ALA A 171 -24.15 -10.85 -14.47
C ALA A 171 -24.37 -9.73 -15.51
N ILE A 172 -23.30 -9.00 -15.87
CA ILE A 172 -23.34 -7.97 -16.92
C ILE A 172 -23.65 -8.58 -18.30
N VAL A 173 -23.15 -9.78 -18.60
CA VAL A 173 -23.48 -10.46 -19.87
C VAL A 173 -24.96 -10.82 -19.94
N LEU A 174 -25.54 -11.26 -18.82
CA LEU A 174 -26.95 -11.64 -18.72
C LEU A 174 -27.89 -10.43 -18.80
N ASP A 175 -27.53 -9.30 -18.18
CA ASP A 175 -28.29 -8.04 -18.27
C ASP A 175 -27.34 -6.84 -18.26
N ARG A 176 -27.18 -6.24 -19.44
CA ARG A 176 -26.28 -5.10 -19.69
C ARG A 176 -26.90 -3.75 -19.33
N SER A 177 -28.21 -3.71 -19.11
CA SER A 177 -28.92 -2.47 -18.82
C SER A 177 -28.88 -2.11 -17.34
N TYR A 178 -28.58 -3.08 -16.46
CA TYR A 178 -28.70 -2.85 -15.03
C TYR A 178 -27.50 -2.09 -14.44
N PRO A 179 -27.68 -0.82 -14.00
CA PRO A 179 -26.56 0.05 -13.61
C PRO A 179 -25.73 -0.50 -12.45
N LYS A 180 -26.39 -1.15 -11.49
CA LYS A 180 -25.77 -1.69 -10.27
C LYS A 180 -24.62 -2.64 -10.57
N PHE A 181 -24.70 -3.41 -11.65
CA PHE A 181 -23.64 -4.36 -11.98
C PHE A 181 -22.32 -3.70 -12.34
N TYR A 182 -22.38 -2.56 -13.05
CA TYR A 182 -21.19 -1.77 -13.37
C TYR A 182 -20.61 -1.15 -12.10
N CYS A 183 -21.45 -0.67 -11.18
CA CYS A 183 -20.99 -0.15 -9.90
C CYS A 183 -20.26 -1.23 -9.08
N THR A 184 -20.85 -2.42 -8.93
CA THR A 184 -20.23 -3.54 -8.20
C THR A 184 -18.91 -3.95 -8.84
N LYS A 185 -18.85 -4.06 -10.17
CA LYS A 185 -17.59 -4.34 -10.89
C LYS A 185 -16.54 -3.27 -10.63
N GLY A 186 -16.94 -1.99 -10.63
CA GLY A 186 -16.05 -0.88 -10.31
C GLY A 186 -15.45 -0.98 -8.91
N ARG A 187 -16.27 -1.34 -7.91
CA ARG A 187 -15.80 -1.57 -6.54
C ARG A 187 -14.75 -2.68 -6.46
N LEU A 188 -14.96 -3.81 -7.14
CA LEU A 188 -13.99 -4.91 -7.18
C LEU A 188 -12.69 -4.55 -7.93
N MET A 189 -12.77 -3.75 -8.99
CA MET A 189 -11.58 -3.21 -9.69
C MET A 189 -10.75 -2.33 -8.77
N ALA A 190 -11.37 -1.55 -7.88
CA ALA A 190 -10.66 -0.74 -6.90
C ALA A 190 -9.92 -1.60 -5.87
N LEU A 191 -10.50 -2.71 -5.42
CA LEU A 191 -9.81 -3.69 -4.56
C LEU A 191 -8.62 -4.33 -5.27
N SER A 192 -8.68 -4.48 -6.59
CA SER A 192 -7.57 -4.97 -7.42
C SER A 192 -6.51 -3.91 -7.73
N GLY A 193 -6.71 -2.65 -7.29
CA GLY A 193 -5.79 -1.53 -7.48
C GLY A 193 -5.97 -0.76 -8.81
N ASP A 194 -6.91 -1.17 -9.67
CA ASP A 194 -7.24 -0.47 -10.91
C ASP A 194 -8.32 0.61 -10.67
N TYR A 195 -7.88 1.70 -10.03
CA TYR A 195 -8.78 2.79 -9.64
C TYR A 195 -9.35 3.58 -10.82
N ASP A 196 -8.66 3.61 -11.96
CA ASP A 196 -9.12 4.35 -13.13
C ASP A 196 -10.24 3.58 -13.85
N ALA A 197 -10.09 2.27 -14.02
CA ALA A 197 -11.19 1.41 -14.49
C ALA A 197 -12.36 1.42 -13.51
N ALA A 198 -12.09 1.33 -12.20
CA ALA A 198 -13.10 1.40 -11.15
C ALA A 198 -13.96 2.66 -11.26
N ARG A 199 -13.32 3.83 -11.34
CA ARG A 199 -13.97 5.12 -11.52
C ARG A 199 -14.83 5.16 -12.79
N SER A 200 -14.30 4.68 -13.92
CA SER A 200 -15.03 4.68 -15.19
C SER A 200 -16.31 3.84 -15.10
N LEU A 201 -16.24 2.67 -14.46
CA LEU A 201 -17.38 1.78 -14.29
C LEU A 201 -18.45 2.34 -13.36
N ILE A 202 -18.05 2.97 -12.25
CA ILE A 202 -19.01 3.61 -11.34
C ILE A 202 -19.66 4.82 -12.02
N GLN A 203 -18.90 5.61 -12.80
CA GLN A 203 -19.47 6.70 -13.60
C GLN A 203 -20.44 6.19 -14.67
N GLN A 204 -20.13 5.04 -15.28
CA GLN A 204 -21.05 4.37 -16.20
C GLN A 204 -22.35 3.97 -15.50
N ALA A 205 -22.29 3.41 -14.29
CA ALA A 205 -23.48 3.10 -13.49
C ALA A 205 -24.33 4.36 -13.24
N ILE A 206 -23.70 5.47 -12.83
CA ILE A 206 -24.40 6.75 -12.62
C ILE A 206 -25.10 7.22 -13.90
N ASN A 207 -24.46 7.08 -15.07
CA ASN A 207 -25.02 7.54 -16.33
C ASN A 207 -26.15 6.65 -16.87
N LEU A 208 -26.17 5.37 -16.46
CA LEU A 208 -27.21 4.41 -16.87
C LEU A 208 -28.45 4.45 -15.96
N GLU A 209 -28.39 5.12 -14.81
CA GLU A 209 -29.50 5.16 -13.87
C GLU A 209 -30.74 5.85 -14.42
N ASP A 210 -31.90 5.27 -14.12
CA ASP A 210 -33.18 5.82 -14.50
C ASP A 210 -33.69 6.78 -13.42
N ALA A 211 -33.72 8.07 -13.76
CA ALA A 211 -34.18 9.13 -12.88
C ALA A 211 -35.68 9.09 -12.56
N THR A 212 -36.46 8.25 -13.25
CA THR A 212 -37.91 8.09 -13.02
C THR A 212 -38.23 7.07 -11.93
N GLU A 213 -37.27 6.23 -11.54
CA GLU A 213 -37.42 5.22 -10.50
C GLU A 213 -37.52 5.85 -9.10
N SER A 214 -38.41 5.31 -8.27
CA SER A 214 -38.74 5.89 -6.95
C SER A 214 -37.56 5.92 -5.96
N ASP A 215 -36.60 5.01 -6.12
CA ASP A 215 -35.40 4.87 -5.30
C ASP A 215 -34.12 5.40 -6.00
N TYR A 216 -34.26 6.11 -7.12
CA TYR A 216 -33.16 6.71 -7.87
C TYR A 216 -32.21 7.53 -6.99
N ALA A 217 -32.74 8.43 -6.15
CA ALA A 217 -31.92 9.31 -5.33
C ALA A 217 -31.05 8.54 -4.33
N VAL A 218 -31.55 7.40 -3.81
CA VAL A 218 -30.80 6.54 -2.89
C VAL A 218 -29.67 5.84 -3.65
N ARG A 219 -29.98 5.21 -4.79
CA ARG A 219 -28.96 4.52 -5.61
C ARG A 219 -27.87 5.46 -6.11
N LEU A 220 -28.24 6.66 -6.53
CA LEU A 220 -27.28 7.69 -6.92
C LEU A 220 -26.36 8.09 -5.76
N GLY A 221 -26.93 8.24 -4.55
CA GLY A 221 -26.16 8.52 -3.33
C GLY A 221 -25.17 7.40 -3.00
N ASP A 222 -25.59 6.14 -3.13
CA ASP A 222 -24.71 4.98 -2.94
C ASP A 222 -23.56 4.99 -3.96
N TYR A 223 -23.85 5.21 -5.25
CA TYR A 223 -22.83 5.23 -6.30
C TYR A 223 -21.83 6.36 -6.12
N GLN A 224 -22.28 7.55 -5.71
CA GLN A 224 -21.40 8.66 -5.38
C GLN A 224 -20.52 8.36 -4.17
N SER A 225 -21.07 7.67 -3.16
CA SER A 225 -20.32 7.24 -1.98
C SER A 225 -19.23 6.23 -2.34
N TYR A 226 -19.54 5.25 -3.20
CA TYR A 226 -18.55 4.31 -3.72
C TYR A 226 -17.50 4.99 -4.58
N LEU A 227 -17.89 5.94 -5.44
CA LEU A 227 -16.94 6.72 -6.23
C LEU A 227 -15.96 7.49 -5.34
N LEU A 228 -16.45 8.13 -4.27
CA LEU A 228 -15.61 8.81 -3.30
C LEU A 228 -14.66 7.84 -2.60
N ALA A 229 -15.14 6.66 -2.19
CA ALA A 229 -14.30 5.63 -1.59
C ALA A 229 -13.14 5.21 -2.52
N VAL A 230 -13.43 4.97 -3.81
CA VAL A 230 -12.40 4.64 -4.81
C VAL A 230 -11.35 5.75 -4.94
N LEU A 231 -11.77 7.02 -4.96
CA LEU A 231 -10.85 8.16 -5.01
C LEU A 231 -9.97 8.24 -3.77
N ILE A 232 -10.53 7.99 -2.59
CA ILE A 232 -9.78 7.94 -1.32
C ILE A 232 -8.77 6.79 -1.34
N MET A 233 -9.14 5.61 -1.82
CA MET A 233 -8.22 4.47 -1.95
C MET A 233 -7.05 4.78 -2.89
N LYS A 234 -7.32 5.42 -4.05
CA LYS A 234 -6.28 5.87 -4.98
C LYS A 234 -5.34 6.86 -4.32
N PHE A 235 -5.90 7.90 -3.68
CA PHE A 235 -5.11 8.91 -2.98
C PHE A 235 -4.24 8.30 -1.89
N LYS A 236 -4.78 7.37 -1.09
CA LYS A 236 -4.03 6.63 -0.06
C LYS A 236 -2.85 5.86 -0.66
N ARG A 237 -3.04 5.16 -1.78
CA ARG A 237 -1.96 4.44 -2.47
C ARG A 237 -0.89 5.40 -2.98
N ASP A 238 -1.29 6.45 -3.67
CA ASP A 238 -0.36 7.40 -4.30
C ASP A 238 0.47 8.12 -3.22
N LEU A 239 -0.16 8.53 -2.11
CA LEU A 239 0.52 9.08 -0.95
C LEU A 239 1.51 8.09 -0.32
N HIS A 240 1.14 6.80 -0.20
CA HIS A 240 2.03 5.78 0.34
C HIS A 240 3.28 5.56 -0.53
N ALA A 241 3.11 5.63 -1.86
CA ALA A 241 4.21 5.56 -2.81
C ALA A 241 5.15 6.77 -2.69
N GLU A 242 4.60 7.99 -2.61
CA GLU A 242 5.38 9.22 -2.41
C GLU A 242 6.16 9.20 -1.10
N VAL A 243 5.53 8.78 0.00
CA VAL A 243 6.19 8.67 1.31
C VAL A 243 7.33 7.65 1.29
N THR A 244 7.12 6.53 0.61
CA THR A 244 8.15 5.49 0.47
C THR A 244 9.33 5.99 -0.35
N GLN A 245 9.07 6.71 -1.44
CA GLN A 245 10.13 7.34 -2.25
C GLN A 245 10.90 8.38 -1.43
N ALA A 246 10.20 9.26 -0.71
CA ALA A 246 10.84 10.26 0.13
C ALA A 246 11.74 9.63 1.20
N HIS A 247 11.31 8.51 1.81
CA HIS A 247 12.16 7.76 2.75
C HIS A 247 13.42 7.20 2.08
N GLN A 248 13.32 6.67 0.86
CA GLN A 248 14.47 6.18 0.12
C GLN A 248 15.44 7.31 -0.25
N ASP A 249 14.92 8.45 -0.69
CA ASP A 249 15.71 9.63 -1.02
C ASP A 249 16.46 10.15 0.22
N ILE A 250 15.78 10.27 1.37
CA ILE A 250 16.41 10.66 2.64
C ILE A 250 17.52 9.67 3.04
N ALA A 251 17.29 8.36 2.90
CA ALA A 251 18.29 7.36 3.21
C ALA A 251 19.53 7.49 2.30
N SER A 252 19.32 7.73 1.00
CA SER A 252 20.43 7.94 0.05
C SER A 252 21.22 9.22 0.35
N HIS A 253 20.52 10.32 0.66
CA HIS A 253 21.16 11.57 1.03
C HIS A 253 21.96 11.44 2.31
N ARG A 254 21.42 10.77 3.33
CA ARG A 254 22.14 10.50 4.58
C ARG A 254 23.43 9.73 4.32
N HIS A 255 23.40 8.70 3.48
CA HIS A 255 24.59 7.95 3.12
C HIS A 255 25.64 8.83 2.41
N SER A 256 25.21 9.69 1.48
CA SER A 256 26.12 10.61 0.78
C SER A 256 26.76 11.66 1.71
N ILE A 257 26.01 12.12 2.72
CA ILE A 257 26.51 13.04 3.75
C ILE A 257 27.55 12.33 4.62
N ASP A 258 27.27 11.11 5.09
CA ASP A 258 28.21 10.33 5.90
C ASP A 258 29.51 10.04 5.14
N GLU A 259 29.43 9.69 3.86
CA GLU A 259 30.61 9.50 3.01
C GLU A 259 31.42 10.80 2.84
N THR A 260 30.74 11.93 2.61
CA THR A 260 31.38 13.24 2.47
C THR A 260 32.05 13.68 3.76
N LEU A 261 31.39 13.51 4.91
CA LEU A 261 31.94 13.80 6.23
C LEU A 261 33.17 12.94 6.50
N THR A 262 33.12 11.65 6.17
CA THR A 262 34.27 10.74 6.34
C THR A 262 35.47 11.16 5.49
N LYS A 263 35.23 11.55 4.22
CA LYS A 263 36.28 12.07 3.33
C LYS A 263 36.86 13.39 3.82
N GLN A 264 36.02 14.32 4.28
CA GLN A 264 36.47 15.60 4.83
C GLN A 264 37.30 15.40 6.10
N GLN A 265 36.90 14.47 6.98
CA GLN A 265 37.63 14.17 8.20
C GLN A 265 39.01 13.56 7.91
N ALA A 266 39.08 12.59 6.99
CA ALA A 266 40.36 12.04 6.54
C ALA A 266 41.27 13.11 5.89
N ALA A 267 40.70 14.03 5.10
CA ALA A 267 41.43 15.14 4.51
C ALA A 267 41.95 16.13 5.58
N LEU A 268 41.13 16.45 6.58
CA LEU A 268 41.50 17.32 7.70
C LEU A 268 42.64 16.70 8.52
N ASP A 269 42.56 15.41 8.86
CA ASP A 269 43.60 14.69 9.60
C ASP A 269 44.92 14.66 8.83
N SER A 270 44.87 14.46 7.50
CA SER A 270 46.05 14.52 6.64
C SER A 270 46.68 15.93 6.61
N THR A 271 45.85 16.98 6.59
CA THR A 271 46.33 18.37 6.59
C THR A 271 46.94 18.74 7.94
N LEU A 272 46.31 18.32 9.03
CA LEU A 272 46.76 18.59 10.40
C LEU A 272 48.09 17.87 10.69
N SER A 273 48.22 16.60 10.32
CA SER A 273 49.48 15.86 10.45
C SER A 273 50.60 16.47 9.61
N SER A 274 50.31 16.92 8.38
CA SER A 274 51.28 17.64 7.54
C SER A 274 51.72 18.96 8.17
N ALA A 275 50.78 19.74 8.73
CA ALA A 275 51.08 21.01 9.39
C ALA A 275 51.92 20.81 10.67
N GLN A 276 51.58 19.81 11.49
CA GLN A 276 52.36 19.42 12.67
C GLN A 276 53.79 19.03 12.30
N SER A 277 53.97 18.20 11.27
CA SER A 277 55.29 17.81 10.77
C SER A 277 56.09 19.04 10.29
N SER A 278 55.46 19.93 9.52
CA SER A 278 56.10 21.18 9.09
C SER A 278 56.52 22.06 10.27
N ASN A 279 55.70 22.18 11.31
CA ASN A 279 56.04 22.97 12.50
C ASN A 279 57.22 22.37 13.27
N LEU A 280 57.28 21.04 13.40
CA LEU A 280 58.42 20.36 14.01
C LEU A 280 59.71 20.56 13.19
N GLN A 281 59.62 20.58 11.86
CA GLN A 281 60.76 20.90 10.99
C GLN A 281 61.27 22.33 11.20
N PHE A 282 60.37 23.31 11.28
CA PHE A 282 60.75 24.69 11.60
C PHE A 282 61.43 24.79 12.97
N LEU A 283 60.86 24.16 13.99
CA LEU A 283 61.44 24.18 15.33
C LEU A 283 62.85 23.58 15.34
N GLY A 284 63.03 22.41 14.71
CA GLY A 284 64.34 21.77 14.57
C GLY A 284 65.36 22.64 13.82
N PHE A 285 64.95 23.31 12.75
CA PHE A 285 65.79 24.27 12.03
C PHE A 285 66.20 25.47 12.89
N PHE A 286 65.26 26.08 13.62
CA PHE A 286 65.55 27.22 14.49
C PHE A 286 66.46 26.84 15.66
N THR A 287 66.24 25.67 16.27
CA THR A 287 67.11 25.16 17.33
C THR A 287 68.53 24.93 16.81
N ALA A 288 68.68 24.30 15.65
CA ALA A 288 70.00 24.09 15.03
C ALA A 288 70.70 25.42 14.70
N LEU A 289 69.97 26.39 14.15
CA LEU A 289 70.50 27.72 13.87
C LEU A 289 70.98 28.42 15.14
N LEU A 290 70.16 28.40 16.21
CA LEU A 290 70.52 29.02 17.48
C LEU A 290 71.74 28.34 18.12
N SER A 291 71.78 27.00 18.13
CA SER A 291 72.93 26.23 18.61
C SER A 291 74.20 26.54 17.82
N PHE A 292 74.11 26.71 16.51
CA PHE A 292 75.25 27.09 15.68
C PHE A 292 75.74 28.52 15.99
N VAL A 293 74.82 29.49 16.10
CA VAL A 293 75.17 30.87 16.46
C VAL A 293 75.83 30.91 17.84
N VAL A 294 75.23 30.28 18.85
CA VAL A 294 75.81 30.24 20.21
C VAL A 294 77.17 29.52 20.22
N GLY A 295 77.25 28.34 19.61
CA GLY A 295 78.49 27.56 19.55
C GLY A 295 79.62 28.31 18.83
N SER A 296 79.33 28.93 17.68
CA SER A 296 80.31 29.74 16.95
C SER A 296 80.78 30.96 17.73
N THR A 297 79.87 31.67 18.43
CA THR A 297 80.25 32.80 19.30
C THR A 297 81.12 32.38 20.48
N GLN A 298 80.84 31.23 21.12
CA GLN A 298 81.66 30.69 22.20
C GLN A 298 83.05 30.31 21.72
N ILE A 299 83.16 29.59 20.59
CA ILE A 299 84.45 29.20 20.00
C ILE A 299 85.29 30.44 19.69
N LEU A 300 84.71 31.46 19.05
CA LEU A 300 85.42 32.70 18.70
C LEU A 300 85.89 33.49 19.93
N SER A 301 85.20 33.34 21.07
CA SER A 301 85.52 34.07 22.31
C SER A 301 86.62 33.41 23.16
N HIS A 302 86.95 32.14 22.91
CA HIS A 302 87.87 31.37 23.76
C HIS A 302 89.07 30.79 23.02
N GLU A 303 89.00 30.66 21.69
CA GLU A 303 90.08 30.11 20.88
C GLU A 303 90.79 31.20 20.04
N PRO A 304 92.10 31.04 19.74
CA PRO A 304 92.79 31.88 18.77
C PRO A 304 92.12 31.84 17.40
N LEU A 305 92.13 32.96 16.67
CA LEU A 305 91.41 33.12 15.40
C LEU A 305 91.66 32.00 14.39
N ALA A 306 92.91 31.52 14.29
CA ALA A 306 93.32 30.45 13.39
C ALA A 306 92.67 29.10 13.73
N VAL A 307 92.46 28.79 15.02
CA VAL A 307 91.85 27.53 15.46
C VAL A 307 90.32 27.63 15.43
N ALA A 308 89.79 28.82 15.75
CA ALA A 308 88.35 29.09 15.73
C ALA A 308 87.71 28.93 14.35
N GLU A 309 88.38 29.34 13.27
CA GLU A 309 87.89 29.18 11.89
C GLU A 309 87.63 27.71 11.53
N HIS A 310 88.58 26.82 11.86
CA HIS A 310 88.50 25.39 11.61
C HIS A 310 87.39 24.71 12.44
N LEU A 311 87.28 25.07 13.71
CA LEU A 311 86.22 24.58 14.61
C LEU A 311 84.82 25.04 14.16
N ILE A 312 84.66 26.27 13.67
CA ILE A 312 83.37 26.76 13.16
C ILE A 312 83.01 26.07 11.84
N MET A 313 83.98 25.82 10.94
CA MET A 313 83.73 25.06 9.71
C MET A 313 83.32 23.61 9.98
N THR A 314 84.01 22.93 10.90
CA THR A 314 83.63 21.56 11.31
C THR A 314 82.26 21.52 11.96
N LEU A 315 81.97 22.45 12.88
CA LEU A 315 80.66 22.58 13.52
C LEU A 315 79.55 22.84 12.49
N GLY A 316 79.78 23.73 11.53
CA GLY A 316 78.85 24.04 10.45
C GLY A 316 78.59 22.85 9.54
N GLY A 317 79.63 22.10 9.18
CA GLY A 317 79.51 20.88 8.37
C GLY A 317 78.72 19.77 9.09
N VAL A 318 79.01 19.51 10.36
CA VAL A 318 78.27 18.53 11.17
C VAL A 318 76.81 18.95 11.34
N MET A 319 76.56 20.22 11.65
CA MET A 319 75.20 20.76 11.80
C MET A 319 74.39 20.58 10.52
N LEU A 320 74.97 20.88 9.36
CA LEU A 320 74.30 20.77 8.06
C LEU A 320 73.95 19.30 7.74
N MET A 321 74.84 18.36 8.05
CA MET A 321 74.56 16.92 7.91
C MET A 321 73.43 16.46 8.85
N VAL A 322 73.43 16.91 10.11
CA VAL A 322 72.34 16.59 11.06
C VAL A 322 71.01 17.18 10.61
N LEU A 323 70.99 18.39 10.07
CA LEU A 323 69.79 19.06 9.58
C LEU A 323 69.22 18.36 8.32
N VAL A 324 70.09 17.91 7.42
CA VAL A 324 69.68 17.07 6.28
C VAL A 324 69.19 15.69 6.74
N GLY A 325 69.87 15.06 7.70
CA GLY A 325 69.44 13.78 8.27
C GLY A 325 68.07 13.86 8.97
N PHE A 326 67.83 14.93 9.74
CA PHE A 326 66.56 15.18 10.41
C PHE A 326 65.41 15.40 9.42
N THR A 327 65.64 16.18 8.36
CA THR A 327 64.65 16.40 7.29
C THR A 327 64.36 15.14 6.49
N MET A 328 65.31 14.20 6.37
CA MET A 328 65.07 12.87 5.78
C MET A 328 64.17 11.99 6.65
N VAL A 329 64.37 11.98 7.97
CA VAL A 329 63.60 11.14 8.91
C VAL A 329 62.15 11.60 9.05
N MET A 330 61.90 12.91 9.03
CA MET A 330 60.57 13.52 9.17
C MET A 330 59.70 13.43 7.90
N ARG A 331 60.18 12.79 6.84
CA ARG A 331 59.49 12.78 5.54
C ARG A 331 58.42 11.68 5.46
N PRO A 332 57.22 11.98 4.91
CA PRO A 332 56.21 10.94 4.70
C PRO A 332 56.73 9.82 3.79
N ALA A 333 56.40 8.57 4.13
CA ALA A 333 56.81 7.39 3.39
C ALA A 333 56.28 7.41 1.94
N GLY A 334 57.15 7.13 0.96
CA GLY A 334 56.77 6.96 -0.46
C GLY A 334 57.22 8.05 -1.44
N GLN A 335 57.96 9.08 -1.00
CA GLN A 335 58.41 10.17 -1.89
C GLN A 335 59.91 10.10 -2.23
N SER A 336 60.28 10.22 -3.52
CA SER A 336 61.66 10.12 -4.01
C SER A 336 62.56 11.24 -3.51
N TRP A 337 63.85 10.95 -3.29
CA TRP A 337 64.82 11.89 -2.69
C TRP A 337 65.21 12.97 -3.70
N PRO A 338 64.91 14.25 -3.45
CA PRO A 338 65.37 15.31 -4.33
C PRO A 338 66.90 15.43 -4.27
N LYS A 339 67.50 15.74 -5.42
CA LYS A 339 68.96 15.84 -5.59
C LYS A 339 69.60 16.89 -4.66
N SER A 340 68.83 17.84 -4.16
CA SER A 340 69.27 18.88 -3.22
C SER A 340 69.75 18.34 -1.87
N TYR A 341 69.16 17.25 -1.35
CA TYR A 341 69.62 16.68 -0.07
C TYR A 341 70.99 16.01 -0.19
N TRP A 342 71.24 15.32 -1.31
CA TRP A 342 72.54 14.73 -1.61
C TRP A 342 73.62 15.79 -1.78
N ALA A 343 73.28 16.90 -2.44
CA ALA A 343 74.16 18.06 -2.52
C ALA A 343 74.44 18.65 -1.13
N GLY A 344 73.43 18.79 -0.28
CA GLY A 344 73.58 19.26 1.10
C GLY A 344 74.50 18.36 1.93
N LEU A 345 74.32 17.05 1.89
CA LEU A 345 75.22 16.09 2.56
C LEU A 345 76.66 16.19 2.04
N ALA A 346 76.85 16.26 0.72
CA ALA A 346 78.18 16.40 0.12
C ALA A 346 78.89 17.69 0.58
N VAL A 347 78.16 18.81 0.63
CA VAL A 347 78.68 20.09 1.16
C VAL A 347 79.01 19.96 2.65
N GLY A 348 78.14 19.34 3.45
CA GLY A 348 78.38 19.11 4.87
C GLY A 348 79.65 18.29 5.12
N VAL A 349 79.81 17.18 4.39
CA VAL A 349 81.02 16.33 4.44
C VAL A 349 82.27 17.13 4.04
N MET A 350 82.19 17.89 2.95
CA MET A 350 83.30 18.72 2.47
C MET A 350 83.72 19.77 3.50
N LEU A 351 82.76 20.44 4.15
CA LEU A 351 83.02 21.42 5.22
C LEU A 351 83.66 20.77 6.46
N THR A 352 83.19 19.58 6.85
CA THR A 352 83.81 18.85 7.97
C THR A 352 85.23 18.40 7.69
N LEU A 353 85.49 17.88 6.50
CA LEU A 353 86.83 17.45 6.11
C LEU A 353 87.76 18.65 5.93
N GLY A 354 87.27 19.75 5.34
CA GLY A 354 88.04 20.98 5.18
C GLY A 354 88.48 21.59 6.52
N GLY A 355 87.60 21.56 7.53
CA GLY A 355 87.95 22.06 8.87
C GLY A 355 88.80 21.09 9.72
N LEU A 356 89.01 19.84 9.29
CA LEU A 356 89.83 18.84 9.99
C LEU A 356 91.28 18.76 9.46
N VAL A 357 91.55 19.30 8.27
CA VAL A 357 92.79 19.05 7.52
C VAL A 357 93.89 20.11 7.79
N HIS A 358 93.63 21.14 8.59
CA HIS A 358 94.60 22.14 9.05
C HIS A 358 94.31 22.57 10.49
#